data_AF-A0A851D3K7-F1
#
_entry.id   AF-A0A851D3K7-F1
#
_cell.length_a   1.000
_cell.length_b   1.000
_cell.length_c   1.000
_cell.angle_alpha   90.00
_cell.angle_beta   90.00
_cell.angle_gamma   90.00
#
_symmetry.space_group_name_H-M   'P 1'
#
loop_
_entity.id
_entity.type
_entity.pdbx_description
1 polymer ?
#
loop_
_entity_poly.entity_id
_entity_poly.type
_entity_poly.pdbx_seq_one_letter_code
_entity_poly.pdbx_strand_id
1 'polypeptide(L)'
;CSAVYNRKKTENGYYRIRPRVDQEPFLAYCDMSDGGGWTVIQRRSNGKENFNRKWDDYKLGFGKFQGKNDEYWLGNDHIYDLLARGESSLKIDLMDWHGERRYAVYENFQLANEQDNYRLWFGTYSGNAGDALSGGSNFEDQWSASHRGMQFTTSDKDHDRFLTGNCASESSGGWWFNR
;
A
#
# COMPACT_ATOMS: atom_id res chain seq x y z
N CYS A 1 0.27 -13.51 4.52
CA CYS A 1 1.32 -14.02 5.43
C CYS A 1 0.78 -14.56 6.75
N SER A 2 -0.33 -14.04 7.28
CA SER A 2 -1.01 -14.57 8.49
C SER A 2 -1.21 -16.10 8.49
N ALA A 3 -1.74 -16.67 7.39
CA ALA A 3 -1.90 -18.12 7.27
C ALA A 3 -0.57 -18.90 7.29
N VAL A 4 0.52 -18.30 6.82
CA VAL A 4 1.88 -18.88 6.87
C VAL A 4 2.39 -18.87 8.31
N TYR A 5 2.24 -17.74 9.01
CA TYR A 5 2.58 -17.58 10.42
C TYR A 5 1.83 -18.57 11.33
N ASN A 6 0.52 -18.72 11.11
CA ASN A 6 -0.34 -19.65 11.86
C ASN A 6 0.07 -21.12 11.68
N ARG A 7 0.74 -21.45 10.57
CA ARG A 7 1.38 -22.76 10.33
C ARG A 7 2.78 -22.88 10.96
N LYS A 8 3.10 -22.02 11.92
CA LYS A 8 4.36 -21.99 12.69
C LYS A 8 5.60 -21.69 11.85
N LYS A 9 5.43 -21.06 10.69
CA LYS A 9 6.54 -20.46 9.92
C LYS A 9 6.72 -19.02 10.36
N THR A 10 7.65 -18.78 11.28
CA THR A 10 7.83 -17.50 11.97
C THR A 10 9.07 -16.73 11.52
N GLU A 11 9.75 -17.19 10.48
CA GLU A 11 10.93 -16.51 9.94
C GLU A 11 10.52 -15.42 8.95
N ASN A 12 11.16 -14.26 9.06
CA ASN A 12 11.00 -13.18 8.08
C ASN A 12 11.62 -13.59 6.75
N GLY A 13 10.92 -13.31 5.65
CA GLY A 13 11.46 -13.60 4.33
C GLY A 13 10.42 -13.59 3.23
N TYR A 14 10.85 -13.93 2.01
CA TYR A 14 9.95 -14.08 0.89
C TYR A 14 9.27 -15.45 0.92
N TYR A 15 7.95 -15.44 0.80
CA TYR A 15 7.13 -16.63 0.71
C TYR A 15 6.28 -16.58 -0.54
N ARG A 16 6.15 -17.73 -1.20
CA ARG A 16 5.17 -17.90 -2.27
C ARG A 16 3.79 -18.07 -1.63
N ILE A 17 2.92 -17.09 -1.83
CA ILE A 17 1.57 -17.06 -1.25
C ILE A 17 0.51 -17.14 -2.34
N ARG A 18 -0.64 -17.73 -1.99
CA ARG A 18 -1.79 -17.84 -2.87
C ARG A 18 -3.04 -17.36 -2.13
N PRO A 19 -3.38 -16.06 -2.20
CA PRO A 19 -4.54 -15.53 -1.50
C PRO A 19 -5.84 -16.14 -2.04
N ARG A 20 -5.96 -16.26 -3.36
CA ARG A 20 -7.13 -16.79 -4.07
C ARG A 20 -6.81 -18.11 -4.77
N VAL A 21 -7.70 -19.10 -4.67
CA VAL A 21 -7.45 -20.45 -5.19
C VAL A 21 -7.43 -20.48 -6.72
N ASP A 22 -8.16 -19.56 -7.35
CA ASP A 22 -8.31 -19.38 -8.80
C ASP A 22 -7.22 -18.50 -9.44
N GLN A 23 -6.25 -18.00 -8.65
CA GLN A 23 -5.16 -17.15 -9.13
C GLN A 23 -3.81 -17.83 -8.94
N GLU A 24 -2.84 -17.47 -9.79
CA GLU A 24 -1.47 -17.95 -9.67
C GLU A 24 -0.81 -17.43 -8.38
N PRO A 25 -0.04 -18.26 -7.67
CA PRO A 25 0.70 -17.83 -6.50
C PRO A 25 1.86 -16.90 -6.85
N PHE A 26 1.98 -15.80 -6.11
CA PHE A 26 3.05 -14.80 -6.25
C PHE A 26 3.97 -14.74 -5.02
N LEU A 27 5.11 -14.08 -5.17
CA LEU A 27 6.09 -13.91 -4.11
C LEU A 27 5.77 -12.63 -3.30
N ALA A 28 5.76 -12.73 -1.98
CA ALA A 28 5.61 -11.58 -1.10
C ALA A 28 6.54 -11.71 0.10
N TYR A 29 7.05 -10.58 0.59
CA TYR A 29 7.81 -10.58 1.84
C TYR A 29 6.82 -10.67 3.01
N CYS A 30 6.99 -11.69 3.84
CA CYS A 30 6.27 -11.82 5.09
C CYS A 30 7.14 -11.29 6.23
N ASP A 31 6.63 -10.26 6.91
CA ASP A 31 7.16 -9.84 8.20
C ASP A 31 6.40 -10.59 9.31
N MET A 32 7.14 -11.44 10.00
CA MET A 32 6.71 -12.30 11.09
C MET A 32 7.08 -11.70 12.45
N SER A 33 7.65 -10.50 12.48
CA SER A 33 7.82 -9.71 13.71
C SER A 33 6.53 -8.94 14.06
N ASP A 34 6.50 -8.32 15.25
CA ASP A 34 5.40 -7.47 15.72
C ASP A 34 4.00 -8.14 15.61
N GLY A 35 3.82 -9.25 16.33
CA GLY A 35 2.61 -10.08 16.27
C GLY A 35 2.54 -11.01 15.05
N GLY A 36 3.33 -10.72 14.02
CA GLY A 36 3.60 -11.58 12.87
C GLY A 36 2.46 -11.70 11.86
N GLY A 37 2.79 -12.26 10.69
CA GLY A 37 1.82 -12.51 9.63
C GLY A 37 1.54 -11.32 8.71
N TRP A 38 2.33 -10.26 8.80
CA TRP A 38 2.24 -9.09 7.94
C TRP A 38 2.73 -9.42 6.53
N THR A 39 1.95 -9.02 5.53
CA THR A 39 2.34 -9.11 4.12
C THR A 39 2.78 -7.72 3.69
N VAL A 40 4.06 -7.56 3.33
CA VAL A 40 4.57 -6.25 2.94
C VAL A 40 4.14 -5.96 1.50
N ILE A 41 3.36 -4.89 1.33
CA ILE A 41 2.81 -4.49 0.02
C ILE A 41 3.62 -3.38 -0.66
N GLN A 42 4.40 -2.63 0.10
CA GLN A 42 5.26 -1.56 -0.38
C GLN A 42 6.47 -1.43 0.57
N ARG A 43 7.67 -1.20 0.01
CA ARG A 43 8.85 -0.86 0.80
C ARG A 43 9.70 0.22 0.11
N ARG A 44 10.08 1.27 0.86
CA ARG A 44 11.15 2.22 0.54
C ARG A 44 12.23 2.15 1.62
N SER A 45 13.50 2.21 1.25
CA SER A 45 14.64 2.16 2.18
C SER A 45 15.94 2.78 1.66
N ASN A 46 16.16 2.84 0.35
CA ASN A 46 17.46 3.22 -0.24
C ASN A 46 17.36 4.05 -1.53
N GLY A 47 16.15 4.29 -2.04
CA GLY A 47 15.89 5.13 -3.21
C GLY A 47 16.35 4.54 -4.55
N LYS A 48 16.67 3.24 -4.62
CA LYS A 48 17.18 2.61 -5.86
C LYS A 48 16.09 2.23 -6.85
N GLU A 49 14.86 2.03 -6.38
CA GLU A 49 13.75 1.68 -7.26
C GLU A 49 12.98 2.94 -7.69
N ASN A 50 12.67 3.03 -8.98
CA ASN A 50 11.88 4.12 -9.52
C ASN A 50 10.39 3.84 -9.28
N PHE A 51 9.72 4.73 -8.54
CA PHE A 51 8.27 4.70 -8.28
C PHE A 51 7.48 5.62 -9.23
N ASN A 52 8.14 6.47 -10.04
CA ASN A 52 7.46 7.19 -11.11
C ASN A 52 7.23 6.24 -12.29
N ARG A 53 6.16 5.46 -12.18
CA ARG A 53 5.80 4.36 -13.09
C ARG A 53 4.38 4.56 -13.64
N LYS A 54 4.09 3.86 -14.73
CA LYS A 54 2.79 3.91 -15.41
C LYS A 54 1.76 2.99 -14.75
N TRP A 55 0.50 3.10 -15.17
CA TRP A 55 -0.61 2.30 -14.65
C TRP A 55 -0.31 0.80 -14.62
N ASP A 56 0.14 0.24 -15.74
CA ASP A 56 0.34 -1.20 -15.88
C ASP A 56 1.45 -1.73 -14.95
N ASP A 57 2.48 -0.92 -14.70
CA ASP A 57 3.52 -1.25 -13.71
C ASP A 57 2.94 -1.30 -12.29
N TYR A 58 2.10 -0.32 -11.91
CA TYR A 58 1.46 -0.30 -10.60
C TYR A 58 0.40 -1.40 -10.43
N LYS A 59 -0.27 -1.78 -11.51
CA LYS A 59 -1.22 -2.90 -11.57
C LYS A 59 -0.51 -4.23 -11.30
N LEU A 60 0.56 -4.52 -12.05
CA LEU A 60 1.31 -5.78 -11.98
C LEU A 60 2.29 -5.85 -10.81
N GLY A 61 2.77 -4.70 -10.34
CA GLY A 61 3.85 -4.61 -9.36
C GLY A 61 5.21 -4.44 -10.02
N PHE A 62 6.14 -3.85 -9.27
CA PHE A 62 7.50 -3.57 -9.74
C PHE A 62 8.49 -3.54 -8.57
N GLY A 63 9.78 -3.56 -8.89
CA GLY A 63 10.87 -3.62 -7.92
C GLY A 63 11.44 -5.02 -7.77
N LYS A 64 12.31 -5.19 -6.78
CA LYS A 64 13.02 -6.44 -6.55
C LYS A 64 12.42 -7.20 -5.36
N PHE A 65 12.32 -8.51 -5.51
CA PHE A 65 11.80 -9.41 -4.48
C PHE A 65 12.86 -10.45 -4.09
N GLN A 66 14.10 -10.01 -3.86
CA GLN A 66 15.26 -10.88 -3.63
C GLN A 66 15.83 -10.72 -2.22
N GLY A 67 15.96 -9.49 -1.75
CA GLY A 67 16.57 -9.12 -0.48
C GLY A 67 15.61 -8.40 0.47
N LYS A 68 15.99 -8.38 1.76
CA LYS A 68 15.24 -7.68 2.82
C LYS A 68 15.19 -6.16 2.62
N ASN A 69 16.16 -5.58 1.92
CA ASN A 69 16.25 -4.14 1.69
C ASN A 69 15.83 -3.72 0.28
N ASP A 70 15.20 -4.62 -0.47
CA ASP A 70 14.69 -4.26 -1.78
C ASP A 70 13.49 -3.33 -1.65
N GLU A 71 13.39 -2.41 -2.60
CA GLU A 71 12.25 -1.53 -2.74
C GLU A 71 11.32 -2.08 -3.81
N TYR A 72 10.02 -2.05 -3.55
CA TYR A 72 9.02 -2.57 -4.47
C TYR A 72 7.62 -2.05 -4.15
N TRP A 73 6.76 -2.18 -5.16
CA TRP A 73 5.31 -2.15 -5.05
C TRP A 73 4.78 -3.52 -5.43
N LEU A 74 3.97 -4.13 -4.58
CA LEU A 74 3.52 -5.51 -4.78
C LEU A 74 2.63 -5.66 -6.02
N GLY A 75 1.93 -4.61 -6.43
CA GLY A 75 0.96 -4.64 -7.53
C GLY A 75 -0.47 -4.50 -7.02
N ASN A 76 -1.25 -3.61 -7.62
CA ASN A 76 -2.61 -3.31 -7.18
C ASN A 76 -3.53 -4.54 -7.28
N ASP A 77 -3.36 -5.39 -8.29
CA ASP A 77 -4.13 -6.64 -8.41
C ASP A 77 -3.82 -7.59 -7.25
N HIS A 78 -2.53 -7.74 -6.89
CA HIS A 78 -2.11 -8.57 -5.77
C HIS A 78 -2.55 -8.02 -4.42
N ILE A 79 -2.54 -6.70 -4.24
CA ILE A 79 -3.05 -6.06 -3.02
C ILE A 79 -4.57 -6.26 -2.91
N TYR A 80 -5.32 -6.05 -3.99
CA TYR A 80 -6.76 -6.31 -4.03
C TYR A 80 -7.09 -7.77 -3.63
N ASP A 81 -6.39 -8.74 -4.23
CA ASP A 81 -6.59 -10.17 -3.93
C ASP A 81 -6.26 -10.54 -2.47
N LEU A 82 -5.33 -9.84 -1.84
CA LEU A 82 -5.03 -10.02 -0.41
C LEU A 82 -6.18 -9.56 0.47
N LEU A 83 -6.76 -8.40 0.15
CA LEU A 83 -7.80 -7.75 0.96
C LEU A 83 -9.20 -8.34 0.75
N ALA A 84 -9.44 -8.99 -0.40
CA ALA A 84 -10.73 -9.62 -0.70
C ALA A 84 -11.12 -10.77 0.25
N ARG A 85 -10.20 -11.24 1.11
CA ARG A 85 -10.40 -12.38 2.02
C ARG A 85 -11.07 -12.04 3.35
N GLY A 86 -11.28 -10.76 3.65
CA GLY A 86 -11.93 -10.31 4.88
C GLY A 86 -11.29 -9.05 5.43
N GLU A 87 -11.70 -8.69 6.65
CA GLU A 87 -11.20 -7.51 7.35
C GLU A 87 -9.67 -7.60 7.52
N SER A 88 -9.00 -6.58 7.02
CA SER A 88 -7.55 -6.46 7.02
C SER A 88 -7.16 -5.09 7.54
N SER A 89 -6.09 -5.03 8.31
CA SER A 89 -5.51 -3.76 8.75
C SER A 89 -4.26 -3.45 7.94
N LEU A 90 -4.08 -2.17 7.59
CA LEU A 90 -2.82 -1.67 7.05
C LEU A 90 -1.98 -1.12 8.20
N LYS A 91 -0.71 -1.50 8.25
CA LYS A 91 0.30 -0.84 9.06
C LYS A 91 1.33 -0.16 8.17
N ILE A 92 1.66 1.08 8.47
CA ILE A 92 2.69 1.88 7.81
C ILE A 92 3.77 2.17 8.85
N ASP A 93 4.98 1.66 8.63
CA ASP A 93 6.15 1.96 9.45
C ASP A 93 7.04 2.98 8.72
N LEU A 94 7.42 4.05 9.41
CA LEU A 94 8.23 5.16 8.90
C LEU A 94 9.47 5.35 9.76
N MET A 95 10.57 5.78 9.14
CA MET A 95 11.79 6.16 9.83
C MET A 95 12.38 7.40 9.17
N ASP A 96 12.73 8.41 9.98
CA ASP A 96 13.41 9.60 9.48
C ASP A 96 14.94 9.40 9.36
N TRP A 97 15.64 10.44 8.88
CA TRP A 97 17.09 10.39 8.68
C TRP A 97 17.91 10.37 9.99
N HIS A 98 17.30 10.73 11.13
CA HIS A 98 17.92 10.66 12.45
C HIS A 98 17.65 9.30 13.14
N GLY A 99 16.86 8.43 12.50
CA GLY A 99 16.50 7.11 13.00
C GLY A 99 15.24 7.09 13.86
N GLU A 100 14.51 8.20 13.98
CA GLU A 100 13.24 8.26 14.70
C GLU A 100 12.18 7.46 13.95
N ARG A 101 11.49 6.57 14.65
CA ARG A 101 10.50 5.66 14.07
C ARG A 101 9.09 6.02 14.50
N ARG A 102 8.17 6.03 13.54
CA ARG A 102 6.74 6.23 13.77
C ARG A 102 5.93 5.21 12.98
N TYR A 103 4.71 4.97 13.42
CA TYR A 103 3.80 4.08 12.72
C TYR A 103 2.37 4.62 12.69
N ALA A 104 1.63 4.18 11.67
CA ALA A 104 0.20 4.36 11.52
C ALA A 104 -0.46 3.01 11.25
N VAL A 105 -1.59 2.74 11.88
CA VAL A 105 -2.43 1.58 11.63
C VAL A 105 -3.80 2.07 11.22
N TYR A 106 -4.32 1.51 10.13
CA TYR A 106 -5.66 1.75 9.63
C TYR A 106 -6.43 0.42 9.59
N GLU A 107 -7.51 0.34 10.34
CA GLU A 107 -8.42 -0.83 10.32
C GLU A 107 -9.25 -0.85 9.03
N ASN A 108 -9.88 -1.99 8.72
CA ASN A 108 -10.80 -2.12 7.58
C ASN A 108 -10.24 -1.56 6.25
N PHE A 109 -8.95 -1.79 6.01
CA PHE A 109 -8.27 -1.37 4.79
C PHE A 109 -8.76 -2.22 3.61
N GLN A 110 -9.28 -1.57 2.58
CA GLN A 110 -9.95 -2.19 1.45
C GLN A 110 -9.58 -1.46 0.17
N LEU A 111 -9.42 -2.22 -0.91
CA LEU A 111 -9.34 -1.69 -2.27
C LEU A 111 -10.50 -2.24 -3.09
N ALA A 112 -11.05 -1.40 -3.96
CA ALA A 112 -11.90 -1.88 -5.05
C ALA A 112 -11.04 -2.58 -6.13
N ASN A 113 -11.70 -3.22 -7.08
CA ASN A 113 -11.04 -3.83 -8.24
C ASN A 113 -10.59 -2.76 -9.26
N GLU A 114 -9.97 -3.20 -10.35
CA GLU A 114 -9.51 -2.29 -11.42
C GLU A 114 -10.67 -1.53 -12.09
N GLN A 115 -11.86 -2.12 -12.19
CA GLN A 115 -13.02 -1.46 -12.79
C GLN A 115 -13.45 -0.21 -12.03
N ASP A 116 -13.17 -0.14 -10.72
CA ASP A 116 -13.30 1.07 -9.90
C ASP A 116 -11.92 1.65 -9.52
N ASN A 117 -10.95 1.51 -10.42
CA ASN A 117 -9.63 2.13 -10.35
C ASN A 117 -8.93 1.94 -8.99
N TYR A 118 -9.07 0.76 -8.40
CA TYR A 118 -8.49 0.42 -7.09
C TYR A 118 -8.85 1.40 -5.96
N ARG A 119 -10.08 1.92 -5.95
CA ARG A 119 -10.55 2.89 -4.95
C ARG A 119 -10.24 2.45 -3.51
N LEU A 120 -9.64 3.34 -2.74
CA LEU A 120 -9.20 3.09 -1.37
C LEU A 120 -10.31 3.35 -0.35
N TRP A 121 -10.49 2.42 0.58
CA TRP A 121 -11.25 2.63 1.81
C TRP A 121 -10.45 2.16 3.02
N PHE A 122 -10.66 2.82 4.15
CA PHE A 122 -10.10 2.42 5.44
C PHE A 122 -11.01 2.93 6.57
N GLY A 123 -10.89 2.30 7.72
CA GLY A 123 -11.61 2.59 8.95
C GLY A 123 -10.81 3.47 9.89
N THR A 124 -10.76 3.07 11.16
CA THR A 124 -10.18 3.87 12.24
C THR A 124 -8.65 3.92 12.16
N TYR A 125 -8.09 5.09 12.42
CA TYR A 125 -6.66 5.30 12.58
C TYR A 125 -6.21 5.05 14.04
N SER A 126 -5.03 4.47 14.20
CA SER A 126 -4.26 4.49 15.45
C SER A 126 -2.76 4.59 15.16
N GLY A 127 -1.98 5.06 16.13
CA GLY A 127 -0.51 5.18 16.01
C GLY A 127 0.01 6.57 16.34
N ASN A 128 1.29 6.80 16.04
CA ASN A 128 2.02 8.01 16.42
C ASN A 128 2.64 8.77 15.24
N ALA A 129 2.35 8.36 13.99
CA ALA A 129 2.79 9.04 12.77
C ALA A 129 1.89 10.23 12.36
N GLY A 130 0.66 10.30 12.89
CA GLY A 130 -0.37 11.24 12.46
C GLY A 130 -1.30 10.62 11.41
N ASP A 131 -2.57 11.05 11.42
CA ASP A 131 -3.61 10.54 10.51
C ASP A 131 -3.60 11.29 9.16
N ALA A 132 -2.57 11.00 8.36
CA ALA A 132 -2.41 11.61 7.05
C ALA A 132 -3.41 11.06 6.02
N LEU A 133 -3.80 9.78 6.09
CA LEU A 133 -4.71 9.22 5.08
C LEU A 133 -6.11 9.83 5.17
N SER A 134 -6.56 10.18 6.38
CA SER A 134 -7.85 10.88 6.54
C SER A 134 -7.81 12.34 6.08
N GLY A 135 -6.63 12.91 5.81
CA GLY A 135 -6.46 14.34 5.51
C GLY A 135 -6.29 15.22 6.75
N GLY A 136 -5.82 14.65 7.87
CA GLY A 136 -5.60 15.38 9.12
C GLY A 136 -6.87 15.72 9.92
N SER A 137 -6.73 16.56 10.94
CA SER A 137 -7.82 16.91 11.88
C SER A 137 -8.65 18.13 11.46
N ASN A 138 -8.17 18.91 10.50
CA ASN A 138 -8.87 20.13 10.05
C ASN A 138 -9.83 19.80 8.92
N PHE A 139 -11.07 20.27 9.03
CA PHE A 139 -12.10 19.99 8.03
C PHE A 139 -11.75 20.53 6.62
N GLU A 140 -11.09 21.69 6.56
CA GLU A 140 -10.61 22.27 5.30
C GLU A 140 -9.48 21.45 4.65
N ASP A 141 -8.67 20.72 5.42
CA ASP A 141 -7.63 19.86 4.83
C ASP A 141 -8.23 18.52 4.38
N GLN A 142 -9.25 18.01 5.09
CA GLN A 142 -9.85 16.72 4.79
C GLN A 142 -10.49 16.65 3.41
N TRP A 143 -11.18 17.70 2.95
CA TRP A 143 -11.89 17.61 1.65
C TRP A 143 -10.93 17.43 0.46
N SER A 144 -9.76 18.07 0.50
CA SER A 144 -8.77 18.05 -0.59
C SER A 144 -7.60 17.09 -0.37
N ALA A 145 -7.34 16.65 0.87
CA ALA A 145 -6.20 15.79 1.21
C ALA A 145 -6.59 14.38 1.67
N SER A 146 -7.87 14.11 1.96
CA SER A 146 -8.28 12.76 2.35
C SER A 146 -8.11 11.79 1.19
N HIS A 147 -7.46 10.67 1.47
CA HIS A 147 -7.28 9.56 0.53
C HIS A 147 -8.48 8.59 0.55
N ARG A 148 -9.39 8.76 1.51
CA ARG A 148 -10.56 7.88 1.67
C ARG A 148 -11.53 8.06 0.51
N GLY A 149 -11.85 6.97 -0.15
CA GLY A 149 -12.71 6.93 -1.33
C GLY A 149 -12.04 7.42 -2.61
N MET A 150 -10.74 7.73 -2.58
CA MET A 150 -10.01 8.17 -3.77
C MET A 150 -9.66 6.98 -4.66
N GLN A 151 -9.71 7.21 -5.97
CA GLN A 151 -9.24 6.26 -6.97
C GLN A 151 -7.72 6.37 -7.12
N PHE A 152 -7.09 5.29 -7.57
CA PHE A 152 -5.66 5.29 -7.82
C PHE A 152 -5.36 6.05 -9.11
N THR A 153 -4.28 6.83 -9.09
CA THR A 153 -3.88 7.70 -10.20
C THR A 153 -2.40 7.51 -10.49
N THR A 154 -2.04 7.45 -11.77
CA THR A 154 -0.67 7.46 -12.28
C THR A 154 -0.50 8.59 -13.29
N SER A 155 0.74 8.87 -13.70
CA SER A 155 1.02 9.96 -14.64
C SER A 155 0.34 9.79 -16.01
N ASP A 156 0.00 8.54 -16.39
CA ASP A 156 -0.67 8.20 -17.65
C ASP A 156 -2.15 7.83 -17.51
N LYS A 157 -2.68 7.71 -16.28
CA LYS A 157 -4.11 7.52 -16.00
C LYS A 157 -4.53 8.38 -14.83
N ASP A 158 -5.23 9.46 -15.16
CA ASP A 158 -5.69 10.46 -14.21
C ASP A 158 -7.08 10.12 -13.67
N HIS A 159 -7.16 9.82 -12.38
CA HIS A 159 -8.40 9.59 -11.65
C HIS A 159 -8.44 10.37 -10.33
N ASP A 160 -7.58 11.37 -10.19
CA ASP A 160 -7.63 12.26 -9.04
C ASP A 160 -8.70 13.35 -9.26
N ARG A 161 -8.88 14.23 -8.29
CA ARG A 161 -9.92 15.28 -8.37
C ARG A 161 -9.37 16.63 -8.85
N PHE A 162 -8.08 16.70 -9.18
CA PHE A 162 -7.43 17.94 -9.56
C PHE A 162 -7.83 18.39 -10.96
N LEU A 163 -8.84 19.26 -11.06
CA LEU A 163 -9.43 19.66 -12.34
C LEU A 163 -8.45 20.31 -13.35
N THR A 164 -7.34 20.87 -12.89
CA THR A 164 -6.40 21.64 -13.72
C THR A 164 -5.05 20.95 -13.92
N GLY A 165 -4.88 19.71 -13.46
CA GLY A 165 -3.62 18.99 -13.58
C GLY A 165 -3.74 17.53 -13.19
N ASN A 166 -2.61 16.88 -12.92
CA ASN A 166 -2.57 15.49 -12.49
C ASN A 166 -1.57 15.38 -11.33
N CYS A 167 -2.04 15.00 -10.15
CA CYS A 167 -1.24 14.91 -8.94
C CYS A 167 -0.10 13.90 -9.06
N ALA A 168 -0.30 12.79 -9.78
CA ALA A 168 0.74 11.79 -10.00
C ALA A 168 1.89 12.33 -10.88
N SER A 169 1.57 13.22 -11.83
CA SER A 169 2.58 13.90 -12.64
C SER A 169 3.39 14.91 -11.81
N GLU A 170 2.74 15.67 -10.93
CA GLU A 170 3.42 16.63 -10.04
C GLU A 170 4.24 15.93 -8.94
N SER A 171 3.69 14.85 -8.37
CA SER A 171 4.30 14.12 -7.23
C SER A 171 5.26 13.01 -7.67
N SER A 172 5.36 12.73 -8.96
CA SER A 172 6.25 11.72 -9.55
C SER A 172 6.05 10.30 -8.97
N GLY A 173 4.82 9.83 -8.91
CA GLY A 173 4.48 8.48 -8.46
C GLY A 173 3.00 8.17 -8.58
N GLY A 174 2.64 6.90 -8.54
CA GLY A 174 1.25 6.45 -8.47
C GLY A 174 0.75 6.36 -7.03
N TRP A 175 -0.44 6.91 -6.77
CA TRP A 175 -1.05 6.92 -5.44
C TRP A 175 -2.57 7.16 -5.50
N TRP A 176 -3.25 7.01 -4.37
CA TRP A 176 -4.63 7.46 -4.17
C TRP A 176 -4.69 8.97 -3.97
N PHE A 177 -4.30 9.74 -4.99
CA PHE A 177 -4.35 11.19 -4.89
C PHE A 177 -5.79 11.69 -4.83
N ASN A 178 -5.97 12.77 -4.09
CA ASN A 178 -7.17 13.60 -4.12
C ASN A 178 -6.84 14.89 -4.89
N ARG A 179 -7.77 15.83 -4.92
CA ARG A 179 -7.61 17.29 -4.83
C ARG A 179 -8.97 17.94 -5.01
#